data_AF-A0A529M2K5-F1
#
_entry.id   AF-A0A529M2K5-F1
#
_cell.length_a   1.000
_cell.length_b   1.000
_cell.length_c   1.000
_cell.angle_alpha   90.00
_cell.angle_beta   90.00
_cell.angle_gamma   90.00
#
_symmetry.space_group_name_H-M   'P 1'
#
loop_
_entity.id
_entity.type
_entity.pdbx_description
1 polymer ?
#
loop_
_entity_poly.entity_id
_entity_poly.type
_entity_poly.pdbx_seq_one_letter_code
_entity_poly.pdbx_strand_id
1 'polypeptide(L)'
;RYGCVPVVARTGGLADTIIDANEAALSAGVATGFQFAPNNGGAMLHAIQRLVEQHARPATWASIQRHGMKADVSWDKSAERYVELYRLLHSKRAA
;
A
#
# COMPACT_ATOMS: atom_id res chain seq x y z
N ARG A 1 -12.66 6.70 5.56
CA ARG A 1 -11.32 6.56 4.91
C ARG A 1 -10.80 7.94 4.60
N TYR A 2 -9.49 8.19 4.76
CA TYR A 2 -8.95 9.56 4.83
C TYR A 2 -8.44 10.17 3.51
N GLY A 3 -8.08 9.36 2.50
CA GLY A 3 -7.68 9.86 1.18
C GLY A 3 -6.34 10.62 1.13
N CYS A 4 -5.55 10.59 2.22
CA CYS A 4 -4.17 11.06 2.22
C CYS A 4 -3.29 10.04 1.49
N VAL A 5 -2.58 10.48 0.46
CA VAL A 5 -1.69 9.62 -0.35
C VAL A 5 -0.35 9.48 0.39
N PRO A 6 0.04 8.26 0.80
CA PRO A 6 1.26 8.07 1.57
C PRO A 6 2.52 8.06 0.69
N VAL A 7 3.62 8.57 1.25
CA VAL A 7 4.99 8.37 0.75
C VAL A 7 5.75 7.57 1.82
N VAL A 8 6.24 6.39 1.48
CA VAL A 8 6.78 5.45 2.47
C VAL A 8 8.12 4.86 2.05
N ALA A 9 8.98 4.56 3.01
CA ALA A 9 10.11 3.68 2.76
C ALA A 9 9.60 2.26 2.45
N ARG A 10 10.20 1.58 1.48
CA ARG A 10 9.85 0.19 1.14
C ARG A 10 10.43 -0.77 2.18
N THR A 11 9.79 -0.87 3.34
CA THR A 11 10.23 -1.70 4.47
C THR A 11 9.04 -2.28 5.24
N GLY A 12 9.18 -3.52 5.73
CA GLY A 12 8.17 -4.21 6.53
C GLY A 12 6.75 -4.09 5.96
N GLY A 13 5.77 -3.87 6.83
CA GLY A 13 4.37 -3.74 6.43
C GLY A 13 4.06 -2.56 5.49
N LEU A 14 4.94 -1.57 5.37
CA LEU A 14 4.76 -0.47 4.40
C LEU A 14 4.96 -0.96 2.96
N ALA A 15 5.91 -1.88 2.76
CA ALA A 15 6.13 -2.51 1.46
C ALA A 15 4.96 -3.42 1.05
N ASP A 16 4.30 -4.05 2.03
CA ASP A 16 3.20 -5.00 1.82
C ASP A 16 1.86 -4.32 1.54
N THR A 17 1.65 -3.08 2.04
CA THR A 17 0.33 -2.43 2.07
C THR A 17 0.16 -1.32 1.05
N ILE A 18 1.25 -0.77 0.49
CA ILE A 18 1.20 0.31 -0.49
C ILE A 18 1.51 -0.23 -1.88
N ILE A 19 0.74 0.16 -2.89
CA ILE A 19 1.05 -0.12 -4.29
C ILE A 19 1.69 1.15 -4.86
N ASP A 20 2.98 1.07 -5.17
CA ASP A 20 3.76 2.20 -5.68
C ASP A 20 3.17 2.73 -7.00
N ALA A 21 3.07 4.05 -7.12
CA ALA A 21 2.66 4.77 -8.32
C ALA A 21 3.76 4.78 -9.39
N ASN A 22 4.22 3.59 -9.77
CA ASN A 22 5.02 3.38 -10.96
C ASN A 22 4.12 3.39 -12.22
N GLU A 23 4.75 3.42 -13.39
CA GLU A 23 4.04 3.51 -14.67
C GLU A 23 3.01 2.38 -14.88
N ALA A 24 3.38 1.13 -14.54
CA ALA A 24 2.50 -0.01 -14.68
C ALA A 24 1.25 0.08 -13.76
N ALA A 25 1.45 0.44 -12.49
CA ALA A 25 0.36 0.57 -11.52
C ALA A 25 -0.55 1.77 -11.81
N LEU A 26 0.02 2.85 -12.35
CA LEU A 26 -0.75 4.00 -12.83
C LEU A 26 -1.62 3.63 -14.03
N SER A 27 -1.04 2.95 -15.04
CA SER A 27 -1.77 2.48 -16.23
C SER A 27 -2.86 1.45 -15.89
N ALA A 28 -2.58 0.56 -14.95
CA ALA A 28 -3.57 -0.41 -14.46
C ALA A 28 -4.60 0.21 -13.50
N GLY A 29 -4.40 1.45 -13.05
CA GLY A 29 -5.31 2.13 -12.12
C GLY A 29 -5.34 1.48 -10.74
N VAL A 30 -4.23 0.91 -10.25
CA VAL A 30 -4.17 0.22 -8.94
C VAL A 30 -3.22 0.88 -7.94
N ALA A 31 -2.52 1.93 -8.34
CA ALA A 31 -1.61 2.66 -7.45
C ALA A 31 -2.33 3.27 -6.24
N THR A 32 -1.71 3.19 -5.06
CA THR A 32 -2.28 3.71 -3.80
C THR A 32 -1.35 4.67 -3.05
N GLY A 33 -0.08 4.79 -3.46
CA GLY A 33 0.88 5.70 -2.85
C GLY A 33 2.24 5.67 -3.54
N PHE A 34 3.26 6.22 -2.89
CA PHE A 34 4.63 6.23 -3.39
C PHE A 34 5.55 5.50 -2.42
N GLN A 35 6.41 4.65 -2.94
CA GLN A 35 7.45 3.99 -2.18
C GLN A 35 8.84 4.49 -2.58
N PHE A 36 9.80 4.43 -1.65
CA PHE A 36 11.21 4.68 -1.96
C PHE A 36 12.14 3.63 -1.35
N ALA A 37 13.22 3.36 -2.07
CA ALA A 37 14.35 2.54 -1.63
C ALA A 37 15.61 2.94 -2.41
N PRO A 38 16.82 2.86 -1.82
CA PRO A 38 17.10 2.52 -0.42
C PRO A 38 16.59 3.61 0.55
N ASN A 39 16.57 3.33 1.86
CA ASN A 39 16.07 4.27 2.87
C ASN A 39 17.06 5.42 3.13
N ASN A 40 17.17 6.35 2.17
CA ASN A 40 18.03 7.53 2.26
C ASN A 40 17.35 8.77 1.67
N GLY A 41 17.95 9.94 1.89
CA GLY A 41 17.37 11.23 1.47
C GLY A 41 17.21 11.39 -0.04
N GLY A 42 18.13 10.84 -0.84
CA GLY A 42 18.04 10.92 -2.31
C GLY A 42 16.85 10.14 -2.87
N ALA A 43 16.65 8.91 -2.38
CA ALA A 43 15.51 8.08 -2.77
C ALA A 43 14.17 8.69 -2.30
N MET A 44 14.14 9.24 -1.07
CA MET A 44 12.96 9.95 -0.55
C MET A 44 12.62 11.18 -1.41
N LEU A 45 13.63 11.99 -1.75
CA LEU A 45 13.45 13.16 -2.62
C LEU A 45 12.88 12.77 -3.99
N HIS A 46 13.43 11.71 -4.60
CA HIS A 46 12.91 11.20 -5.87
C HIS A 46 11.43 10.77 -5.77
N ALA A 47 11.03 10.10 -4.68
CA ALA A 47 9.62 9.76 -4.48
C ALA A 47 8.72 10.99 -4.27
N ILE A 48 9.20 12.03 -3.58
CA ILE A 48 8.48 13.30 -3.43
C ILE A 48 8.33 14.01 -4.79
N GLN A 49 9.36 14.00 -5.64
CA GLN A 49 9.28 14.57 -7.00
C GLN A 49 8.20 13.86 -7.83
N ARG A 50 8.20 12.52 -7.84
CA ARG A 50 7.12 11.72 -8.48
C ARG A 50 5.75 12.08 -7.92
N LEU A 51 5.63 12.26 -6.60
CA LEU A 51 4.38 12.66 -5.97
C LEU A 51 3.89 14.01 -6.49
N VAL A 52 4.76 15.02 -6.51
CA VAL A 52 4.41 16.38 -6.97
C VAL A 52 3.96 16.36 -8.43
N GLU A 53 4.64 15.60 -9.27
CA GLU A 53 4.25 15.42 -10.68
C GLU A 53 2.85 14.81 -10.84
N GLN A 54 2.50 13.80 -10.04
CA GLN A 54 1.16 13.21 -10.09
C GLN A 54 0.10 14.08 -9.42
N HIS A 55 0.45 14.82 -8.36
CA HIS A 55 -0.44 15.78 -7.72
C HIS A 55 -0.87 16.88 -8.70
N ALA A 56 0.02 17.30 -9.60
CA ALA A 56 -0.28 18.24 -10.68
C ALA A 56 -1.25 17.68 -11.75
N ARG A 57 -1.61 16.39 -11.69
CA ARG A 57 -2.53 15.70 -12.62
C ARG A 57 -3.81 15.29 -11.86
N PRO A 58 -4.86 16.14 -11.80
CA PRO A 58 -6.02 15.93 -10.92
C PRO A 58 -6.72 14.59 -11.12
N ALA A 59 -6.86 14.13 -12.37
CA ALA A 59 -7.51 12.85 -12.67
C ALA A 59 -6.73 11.66 -12.11
N THR A 60 -5.41 11.64 -12.32
CA THR A 60 -4.51 10.61 -11.79
C THR A 60 -4.47 10.65 -10.27
N TRP A 61 -4.34 11.85 -9.68
CA TRP A 61 -4.32 12.02 -8.23
C TRP A 61 -5.60 11.50 -7.56
N ALA A 62 -6.77 11.90 -8.09
CA ALA A 62 -8.06 11.42 -7.60
C ALA A 62 -8.18 9.90 -7.76
N SER A 63 -7.59 9.31 -8.80
CA SER A 63 -7.53 7.85 -8.95
C SER A 63 -6.73 7.20 -7.81
N ILE A 64 -5.52 7.70 -7.51
CA ILE A 64 -4.68 7.17 -6.42
C ILE A 64 -5.41 7.26 -5.07
N GLN A 65 -6.02 8.42 -4.79
CA GLN A 65 -6.79 8.63 -3.55
C GLN A 65 -7.96 7.64 -3.44
N ARG A 66 -8.76 7.47 -4.51
CA ARG A 66 -9.89 6.54 -4.50
C ARG A 66 -9.46 5.10 -4.30
N HIS A 67 -8.37 4.67 -4.93
CA HIS A 67 -7.85 3.30 -4.76
C HIS A 67 -7.32 3.08 -3.34
N GLY A 68 -6.57 4.04 -2.78
CA GLY A 68 -6.15 3.98 -1.38
C GLY A 68 -7.33 3.93 -0.40
N MET A 69 -8.41 4.66 -0.68
CA MET A 69 -9.63 4.62 0.14
C MET A 69 -10.43 3.32 0.00
N LYS A 70 -10.26 2.57 -1.09
CA LYS A 70 -10.92 1.26 -1.32
C LYS A 70 -10.16 0.09 -0.72
N ALA A 71 -8.85 0.23 -0.46
CA ALA A 71 -8.05 -0.83 0.13
C ALA A 71 -8.66 -1.33 1.44
N ASP A 72 -8.96 -2.60 1.61
CA ASP A 72 -9.50 -3.11 2.86
C ASP A 72 -8.40 -3.17 3.96
N VAL A 73 -8.65 -2.52 5.10
CA VAL A 73 -7.76 -2.47 6.27
C VAL A 73 -8.53 -2.79 7.56
N SER A 74 -9.68 -3.47 7.40
CA SER A 74 -10.49 -3.93 8.51
C SER A 74 -9.74 -4.96 9.35
N TRP A 75 -10.13 -5.05 10.63
CA TRP A 75 -9.66 -6.12 11.51
C TRP A 75 -10.25 -7.47 11.10
N ASP A 76 -11.44 -7.52 10.50
CA ASP A 76 -12.14 -8.75 10.13
C ASP A 76 -11.28 -9.61 9.19
N LYS A 77 -10.72 -9.01 8.14
CA LYS A 77 -9.81 -9.70 7.21
C LYS A 77 -8.56 -10.25 7.89
N SER A 78 -8.03 -9.53 8.88
CA SER A 78 -6.88 -10.01 9.66
C SER A 78 -7.30 -11.16 10.59
N ALA A 79 -8.45 -11.03 11.26
CA ALA A 79 -9.00 -12.01 12.18
C ALA A 79 -9.28 -13.36 11.50
N GLU A 80 -9.81 -13.36 10.27
CA GLU A 80 -10.02 -14.59 9.49
C GLU A 80 -8.73 -15.40 9.33
N ARG A 81 -7.60 -14.74 9.00
CA ARG A 81 -6.29 -15.38 8.88
C ARG A 81 -5.80 -15.94 10.21
N TYR A 82 -6.06 -15.25 11.32
CA TYR A 82 -5.74 -15.75 12.66
C TYR A 82 -6.59 -16.97 13.04
N VAL A 83 -7.89 -16.94 12.74
CA VAL A 83 -8.80 -18.06 13.00
C VAL A 83 -8.37 -19.30 12.21
N GLU A 84 -8.01 -19.14 10.95
CA GLU A 84 -7.47 -20.23 10.12
C GLU A 84 -6.19 -20.82 10.74
N LEU A 85 -5.25 -19.95 11.14
CA LEU A 85 -4.02 -20.36 11.82
C LEU A 85 -4.30 -21.12 13.12
N TYR A 86 -5.23 -20.65 13.95
CA TYR A 86 -5.58 -21.31 15.20
C TYR A 86 -6.22 -22.69 14.97
N ARG A 87 -7.08 -22.84 13.96
CA ARG A 87 -7.66 -24.14 13.57
C ARG A 87 -6.57 -25.12 13.11
N LEU A 88 -5.62 -24.65 12.29
CA LEU A 88 -4.49 -25.46 11.82
C LEU A 88 -3.61 -25.95 12.98
N LEU A 89 -3.31 -25.08 13.95
CA LEU A 89 -2.48 -25.44 15.10
C LEU A 89 -3.22 -26.38 16.06
N HIS A 90 -4.54 -26.21 16.20
CA HIS A 90 -5.36 -27.09 17.03
C HIS A 90 -5.47 -28.50 16.43
N SER A 91 -5.67 -28.62 15.11
CA SER A 91 -5.78 -29.93 14.44
C SER A 91 -4.47 -30.73 14.47
N LYS A 92 -3.32 -30.06 14.36
CA LYS A 92 -1.99 -30.70 14.46
C LYS A 92 -1.66 -31.27 15.83
N ARG A 93 -2.35 -30.84 16.88
CA ARG A 93 -2.14 -31.31 18.26
C ARG A 93 -3.02 -32.52 18.61
N ALA A 94 -4.07 -32.76 17.80
CA ALA A 94 -5.00 -33.88 17.96
C ALA A 94 -4.60 -35.12 17.14
N ALA A 95 -3.58 -35.01 16.27
CA ALA A 95 -2.94 -36.08 15.53
C ALA A 95 -1.59 -36.43 16.17
#